data_AF-A0A813JJ15-F1
#
_entry.id   AF-A0A813JJ15-F1
#
_cell.length_a   1.000
_cell.length_b   1.000
_cell.length_c   1.000
_cell.angle_alpha   90.00
_cell.angle_beta   90.00
_cell.angle_gamma   90.00
#
_symmetry.space_group_name_H-M   'P 1'
#
loop_
_entity.id
_entity.type
_entity.pdbx_description
1 polymer ?
#
loop_
_entity_poly.entity_id
_entity_poly.type
_entity_poly.pdbx_seq_one_letter_code
_entity_poly.pdbx_strand_id
1 'polypeptide(L)'
;MSRTACLTVAAGVALYGASCFVVPGSAPRGAPLMNGAMADVELAFAAPAPESASTSAFSPLAMGLALGLLAAVLGGRPALAADLENGESIFLGNCAACHAGGNNSVRAEKKIKKEELITYGKYDIGAITTQVTNGYGAMPAFGEKLGPDDIDDVANYVYNKADKW
;
A
#
# COMPACT_ATOMS: atom_id res chain seq x y z
N MET A 1 -2.26 -29.43 -35.73
CA MET A 1 -3.69 -29.07 -35.79
C MET A 1 -4.03 -28.23 -34.57
N SER A 2 -5.02 -27.33 -34.72
CA SER A 2 -5.56 -26.38 -33.72
C SER A 2 -4.83 -25.04 -33.57
N ARG A 3 -5.21 -24.11 -34.46
CA ARG A 3 -5.07 -22.66 -34.30
C ARG A 3 -6.46 -22.13 -33.89
N THR A 4 -6.69 -21.76 -32.64
CA THR A 4 -7.75 -20.80 -32.28
C THR A 4 -7.67 -20.45 -30.80
N ALA A 5 -7.26 -19.21 -30.49
CA ALA A 5 -7.80 -18.45 -29.36
C ALA A 5 -7.27 -17.01 -29.36
N CYS A 6 -8.18 -16.08 -29.12
CA CYS A 6 -7.99 -14.73 -28.60
C CYS A 6 -7.29 -13.68 -29.49
N LEU A 7 -8.10 -12.97 -30.27
CA LEU A 7 -7.86 -11.54 -30.55
C LEU A 7 -9.21 -10.82 -30.66
N THR A 8 -9.66 -10.26 -29.53
CA THR A 8 -10.60 -9.13 -29.50
C THR A 8 -10.08 -8.16 -28.45
N VAL A 9 -9.50 -7.06 -28.93
CA VAL A 9 -8.89 -5.97 -28.17
C VAL A 9 -9.88 -4.80 -28.07
N ALA A 10 -9.88 -4.19 -26.89
CA ALA A 10 -10.27 -2.80 -26.59
C ALA A 10 -11.77 -2.39 -26.54
N ALA A 11 -12.26 -2.27 -25.31
CA ALA A 11 -13.23 -1.26 -24.87
C ALA A 11 -12.79 -0.83 -23.45
N GLY A 12 -12.78 0.42 -23.01
CA GLY A 12 -13.05 1.72 -23.60
C GLY A 12 -12.45 2.77 -22.66
N VAL A 13 -11.86 3.82 -23.23
CA VAL A 13 -11.17 4.87 -22.47
C VAL A 13 -12.16 5.96 -22.04
N ALA A 14 -12.21 6.15 -20.72
CA ALA A 14 -12.45 7.38 -19.97
C ALA A 14 -13.48 8.41 -20.50
N LEU A 15 -14.63 8.44 -19.85
CA LEU A 15 -15.45 9.65 -19.70
C LEU A 15 -15.35 10.12 -18.25
N TYR A 16 -14.52 11.13 -17.99
CA TYR A 16 -14.68 11.98 -16.80
C TYR A 16 -13.97 13.31 -17.02
N GLY A 17 -14.70 14.42 -16.93
CA GLY A 17 -14.09 15.76 -17.00
C GLY A 17 -15.08 16.87 -17.30
N ALA A 18 -16.03 17.12 -16.40
CA ALA A 18 -16.77 18.39 -16.39
C ALA A 18 -17.49 18.61 -15.06
N SER A 19 -16.78 19.13 -14.06
CA SER A 19 -17.43 19.86 -12.99
C SER A 19 -16.47 20.76 -12.23
N CYS A 20 -16.99 21.98 -11.99
CA CYS A 20 -16.65 22.97 -10.97
C CYS A 20 -16.01 24.25 -11.51
N PHE A 21 -16.81 25.32 -11.57
CA PHE A 21 -16.44 26.61 -10.99
C PHE A 21 -17.70 27.47 -10.79
N VAL A 22 -18.18 27.57 -9.54
CA VAL A 22 -19.10 28.63 -9.10
C VAL A 22 -18.34 29.46 -8.07
N VAL A 23 -18.17 30.74 -8.37
CA VAL A 23 -17.52 31.76 -7.53
C VAL A 23 -18.62 32.52 -6.77
N PRO A 24 -18.51 32.74 -5.45
CA PRO A 24 -19.40 33.66 -4.74
C PRO A 24 -18.89 35.11 -4.81
N GLY A 25 -19.77 36.01 -5.25
CA GLY A 25 -19.55 37.45 -5.29
C GLY A 25 -19.67 38.12 -3.92
N SER A 26 -18.98 39.25 -3.77
CA SER A 26 -18.77 39.99 -2.53
C SER A 26 -19.37 41.42 -2.58
N ALA A 27 -19.81 41.89 -1.38
CA ALA A 27 -19.90 43.29 -0.89
C ALA A 27 -21.02 44.24 -1.44
N PRO A 28 -21.27 45.46 -0.87
CA PRO A 28 -21.37 45.90 0.55
C PRO A 28 -22.50 46.97 0.87
N ARG A 29 -22.64 47.31 2.18
CA ARG A 29 -22.95 48.63 2.85
C ARG A 29 -24.25 49.46 2.67
N GLY A 30 -24.78 49.93 3.82
CA GLY A 30 -25.45 51.23 4.07
C GLY A 30 -26.69 51.13 5.00
N ALA A 31 -26.62 51.41 6.33
CA ALA A 31 -26.90 52.68 7.07
C ALA A 31 -28.37 53.21 6.97
N PRO A 32 -28.97 54.03 7.89
CA PRO A 32 -28.51 54.63 9.18
C PRO A 32 -29.56 54.77 10.37
N LEU A 33 -29.05 55.17 11.57
CA LEU A 33 -29.51 56.21 12.55
C LEU A 33 -30.79 56.19 13.45
N MET A 34 -30.54 56.24 14.78
CA MET A 34 -30.93 57.25 15.82
C MET A 34 -31.86 56.91 17.03
N ASN A 35 -31.33 57.34 18.18
CA ASN A 35 -31.87 57.83 19.48
C ASN A 35 -32.89 57.04 20.34
N GLY A 36 -32.42 56.67 21.54
CA GLY A 36 -32.66 57.46 22.78
C GLY A 36 -33.85 57.09 23.66
N ALA A 37 -33.59 56.60 24.89
CA ALA A 37 -34.21 57.06 26.15
C ALA A 37 -33.73 56.22 27.36
N MET A 38 -33.48 56.94 28.47
CA MET A 38 -33.27 56.49 29.86
C MET A 38 -34.36 55.51 30.32
N ALA A 39 -34.04 54.36 30.93
CA ALA A 39 -33.65 54.11 32.32
C ALA A 39 -34.75 54.43 33.35
N ASP A 40 -35.58 53.42 33.63
CA ASP A 40 -36.37 53.28 34.84
C ASP A 40 -35.99 51.95 35.51
N VAL A 41 -35.61 52.02 36.77
CA VAL A 41 -35.35 50.88 37.66
C VAL A 41 -36.59 50.73 38.54
N GLU A 42 -37.26 49.58 38.52
CA GLU A 42 -37.38 48.72 39.72
C GLU A 42 -38.10 47.37 39.50
N LEU A 43 -37.41 46.33 39.98
CA LEU A 43 -37.91 45.17 40.73
C LEU A 43 -39.08 44.32 40.19
N ALA A 44 -38.74 43.17 39.59
CA ALA A 44 -39.27 41.87 40.03
C ALA A 44 -38.56 40.68 39.35
N PHE A 45 -38.03 39.80 40.20
CA PHE A 45 -37.84 38.35 40.03
C PHE A 45 -38.09 37.73 38.64
N ALA A 46 -37.01 37.37 37.94
CA ALA A 46 -37.03 36.31 36.94
C ALA A 46 -35.73 35.52 37.04
N ALA A 47 -35.85 34.23 37.33
CA ALA A 47 -34.76 33.28 37.24
C ALA A 47 -34.12 33.35 35.84
N PRO A 48 -32.79 33.23 35.70
CA PRO A 48 -32.19 33.15 34.37
C PRO A 48 -32.76 31.94 33.64
N ALA A 49 -33.36 32.19 32.48
CA ALA A 49 -33.81 31.15 31.55
C ALA A 49 -32.66 30.18 31.28
N PRO A 50 -32.91 28.86 31.12
CA PRO A 50 -31.86 27.95 30.71
C PRO A 50 -31.33 28.40 29.35
N GLU A 51 -30.06 28.77 29.32
CA GLU A 51 -29.30 28.88 28.09
C GLU A 51 -29.44 27.55 27.37
N SER A 52 -30.18 27.56 26.26
CA SER A 52 -30.28 26.41 25.35
C SER A 52 -28.89 26.20 24.76
N ALA A 53 -28.08 25.43 25.50
CA ALA A 53 -26.83 24.89 25.06
C ALA A 53 -27.11 24.20 23.73
N SER A 54 -26.64 24.81 22.64
CA SER A 54 -26.52 24.12 21.36
C SER A 54 -25.53 23.00 21.59
N THR A 55 -26.06 21.83 21.95
CA THR A 55 -25.32 20.59 22.09
C THR A 55 -24.81 20.25 20.70
N SER A 56 -23.57 20.64 20.46
CA SER A 56 -22.83 20.30 19.26
C SER A 56 -22.96 18.80 19.01
N ALA A 57 -23.50 18.45 17.84
CA ALA A 57 -23.67 17.07 17.39
C ALA A 57 -22.31 16.45 17.00
N PHE A 58 -21.34 16.46 17.91
CA PHE A 58 -20.13 15.66 17.77
C PHE A 58 -20.46 14.26 18.22
N SER A 59 -20.77 13.38 17.27
CA SER A 59 -20.87 11.95 17.52
C SER A 59 -19.45 11.37 17.58
N PRO A 60 -18.90 11.04 18.77
CA PRO A 60 -17.54 10.52 18.90
C PRO A 60 -17.37 9.20 18.15
N LEU A 61 -18.45 8.44 17.96
CA LEU A 61 -18.48 7.21 17.19
C LEU A 61 -18.24 7.48 15.69
N ALA A 62 -18.85 8.53 15.13
CA ALA A 62 -18.67 8.89 13.72
C ALA A 62 -17.24 9.36 13.44
N MET A 63 -16.64 10.11 14.37
CA MET A 63 -15.25 10.53 14.30
C MET A 63 -14.29 9.34 14.40
N GLY A 64 -14.53 8.42 15.33
CA GLY A 64 -13.72 7.21 15.48
C GLY A 64 -13.78 6.30 14.25
N LEU A 65 -14.97 6.14 13.65
CA LEU A 65 -15.15 5.37 12.42
C LEU A 65 -14.43 6.04 11.23
N ALA A 66 -14.50 7.36 11.11
CA ALA A 66 -13.82 8.10 10.06
C ALA A 66 -12.29 8.01 10.16
N LEU A 67 -11.73 8.17 11.37
CA LEU A 67 -10.28 8.02 11.57
C LEU A 67 -9.82 6.56 11.40
N GLY A 68 -10.61 5.60 11.85
CA GLY A 68 -10.31 4.17 11.68
C GLY A 68 -10.27 3.76 10.20
N LEU A 69 -11.23 4.20 9.41
CA LEU A 69 -11.23 3.97 7.95
C LEU A 69 -10.06 4.67 7.26
N LEU A 70 -9.75 5.92 7.64
CA LEU A 70 -8.63 6.65 7.06
C LEU A 70 -7.29 5.96 7.37
N ALA A 71 -7.10 5.48 8.60
CA ALA A 71 -5.91 4.72 8.99
C ALA A 71 -5.79 3.39 8.23
N ALA A 72 -6.91 2.69 7.98
CA ALA A 72 -6.90 1.47 7.18
C ALA A 72 -6.54 1.72 5.71
N VAL A 73 -7.07 2.79 5.11
CA VAL A 73 -6.79 3.14 3.71
C VAL A 73 -5.35 3.63 3.51
N LEU A 74 -4.81 4.42 4.44
CA LEU A 74 -3.44 4.95 4.34
C LEU A 74 -2.37 3.99 4.86
N GLY A 75 -2.73 3.10 5.80
CA GLY A 75 -1.80 2.16 6.44
C GLY A 75 -1.72 0.80 5.76
N GLY A 76 -2.67 0.47 4.88
CA GLY A 76 -2.64 -0.75 4.10
C GLY A 76 -1.52 -0.71 3.06
N ARG A 77 -0.43 -1.45 3.28
CA ARG A 77 0.54 -1.72 2.21
C ARG A 77 -0.13 -2.71 1.26
N PRO A 78 -0.28 -2.40 -0.04
CA PRO A 78 -0.77 -3.39 -0.99
C PRO A 78 0.17 -4.61 -0.94
N ALA A 79 -0.40 -5.80 -0.84
CA ALA A 79 0.36 -7.02 -1.03
C ALA A 79 0.65 -7.13 -2.53
N LEU A 80 1.85 -6.75 -2.95
CA LEU A 80 2.30 -6.95 -4.31
C LEU A 80 2.55 -8.45 -4.48
N ALA A 81 1.93 -9.03 -5.51
CA ALA A 81 2.32 -10.36 -5.94
C ALA A 81 3.72 -10.27 -6.55
N ALA A 82 4.54 -11.29 -6.31
CA ALA A 82 5.88 -11.35 -6.88
C ALA A 82 5.84 -11.40 -8.41
N ASP A 83 6.71 -10.61 -9.05
CA ASP A 83 6.93 -10.61 -10.49
C ASP A 83 7.96 -11.67 -10.85
N LEU A 84 7.48 -12.80 -11.39
CA LEU A 84 8.35 -13.92 -11.77
C LEU A 84 9.23 -13.62 -12.99
N GLU A 85 8.82 -12.69 -13.87
CA GLU A 85 9.62 -12.29 -15.04
C GLU A 85 10.78 -11.39 -14.61
N ASN A 86 10.53 -10.45 -13.67
CA ASN A 86 11.60 -9.69 -13.02
C ASN A 86 12.54 -10.63 -12.24
N GLY A 87 11.97 -11.54 -11.45
CA GLY A 87 12.73 -12.54 -10.69
C GLY A 87 13.64 -13.41 -11.56
N GLU A 88 13.19 -13.80 -12.76
CA GLU A 88 14.01 -14.50 -13.75
C GLU A 88 15.19 -13.65 -14.23
N SER A 89 14.93 -12.39 -14.60
CA SER A 89 15.97 -11.45 -15.04
C SER A 89 17.04 -11.24 -13.97
N ILE A 90 16.62 -11.04 -12.71
CA ILE A 90 17.51 -10.90 -11.55
C ILE A 90 18.31 -12.18 -11.35
N PHE A 91 17.68 -13.34 -11.42
CA PHE A 91 18.35 -14.63 -11.27
C PHE A 91 19.45 -14.81 -12.32
N LEU A 92 19.16 -14.50 -13.58
CA LEU A 92 20.13 -14.60 -14.68
C LEU A 92 21.30 -13.63 -14.51
N GLY A 93 21.04 -12.41 -14.04
CA GLY A 93 22.06 -11.39 -13.82
C GLY A 93 22.96 -11.62 -12.61
N ASN A 94 22.44 -12.29 -11.56
CA ASN A 94 23.12 -12.32 -10.25
C ASN A 94 23.40 -13.73 -9.72
N CYS A 95 22.55 -14.70 -10.02
CA CYS A 95 22.55 -16.01 -9.35
C CYS A 95 23.05 -17.13 -10.27
N ALA A 96 22.74 -17.06 -11.56
CA ALA A 96 22.99 -18.11 -12.53
C ALA A 96 24.48 -18.48 -12.69
N ALA A 97 25.39 -17.54 -12.43
CA ALA A 97 26.84 -17.80 -12.48
C ALA A 97 27.27 -18.97 -11.57
N CYS A 98 26.60 -19.12 -10.42
CA CYS A 98 26.82 -20.26 -9.52
C CYS A 98 25.71 -21.30 -9.60
N HIS A 99 24.48 -20.87 -9.88
CA HIS A 99 23.27 -21.68 -9.73
C HIS A 99 22.57 -22.08 -11.03
N ALA A 100 23.26 -22.03 -12.17
CA ALA A 100 22.70 -22.42 -13.46
C ALA A 100 22.04 -23.81 -13.42
N GLY A 101 20.80 -23.89 -13.93
CA GLY A 101 20.02 -25.14 -13.96
C GLY A 101 19.74 -25.74 -12.58
N GLY A 102 19.69 -24.91 -11.53
CA GLY A 102 19.46 -25.34 -10.16
C GLY A 102 20.67 -26.00 -9.48
N ASN A 103 21.82 -26.07 -10.15
CA ASN A 103 23.04 -26.66 -9.60
C ASN A 103 23.77 -25.67 -8.69
N ASN A 104 24.98 -26.02 -8.25
CA ASN A 104 25.88 -25.14 -7.54
C ASN A 104 27.33 -25.46 -7.92
N SER A 105 27.99 -24.53 -8.61
CA SER A 105 29.36 -24.71 -9.10
C SER A 105 30.43 -24.58 -8.00
N VAL A 106 30.09 -23.99 -6.85
CA VAL A 106 31.02 -23.78 -5.72
C VAL A 106 30.91 -24.91 -4.70
N ARG A 107 29.70 -25.39 -4.42
CA ARG A 107 29.40 -26.47 -3.47
C ARG A 107 28.38 -27.42 -4.07
N ALA A 108 28.86 -28.49 -4.71
CA ALA A 108 28.04 -29.39 -5.53
C ALA A 108 26.84 -30.02 -4.77
N GLU A 109 26.95 -30.19 -3.46
CA GLU A 109 25.89 -30.74 -2.59
C GLU A 109 24.83 -29.71 -2.19
N LYS A 110 25.05 -28.42 -2.46
CA LYS A 110 24.16 -27.30 -2.08
C LYS A 110 23.41 -26.73 -3.27
N LYS A 111 22.66 -27.60 -3.94
CA LYS A 111 21.79 -27.26 -5.06
C LYS A 111 20.54 -26.51 -4.58
N ILE A 112 19.86 -25.85 -5.50
CA ILE A 112 18.59 -25.15 -5.26
C ILE A 112 17.41 -25.89 -5.93
N LYS A 113 17.54 -27.20 -6.08
CA LYS A 113 16.44 -28.10 -6.47
C LYS A 113 15.59 -28.42 -5.25
N LYS A 114 14.35 -28.83 -5.50
CA LYS A 114 13.36 -29.09 -4.43
C LYS A 114 13.88 -30.03 -3.35
N GLU A 115 14.48 -31.15 -3.74
CA GLU A 115 14.91 -32.20 -2.80
C GLU A 115 15.98 -31.69 -1.83
N GLU A 116 16.99 -30.99 -2.34
CA GLU A 116 18.01 -30.37 -1.50
C GLU A 116 17.46 -29.21 -0.68
N LEU A 117 16.59 -28.36 -1.24
CA LEU A 117 15.96 -27.28 -0.47
C LEU A 117 15.14 -27.83 0.69
N ILE A 118 14.39 -28.91 0.52
CA ILE A 118 13.66 -29.58 1.61
C ILE A 118 14.65 -30.11 2.65
N THR A 119 15.69 -30.81 2.22
CA THR A 119 16.71 -31.40 3.10
C THR A 119 17.36 -30.36 4.02
N TYR A 120 17.56 -29.15 3.52
CA TYR A 120 18.16 -28.06 4.30
C TYR A 120 17.14 -27.09 4.92
N GLY A 121 15.84 -27.38 4.86
CA GLY A 121 14.80 -26.51 5.41
C GLY A 121 14.71 -25.14 4.74
N LYS A 122 15.04 -25.09 3.44
CA LYS A 122 15.04 -23.89 2.58
C LYS A 122 13.96 -23.92 1.51
N TYR A 123 13.11 -24.94 1.48
CA TYR A 123 11.94 -24.99 0.59
C TYR A 123 10.79 -24.16 1.17
N ASP A 124 11.05 -22.87 1.35
CA ASP A 124 10.14 -21.85 1.86
C ASP A 124 10.60 -20.49 1.31
N ILE A 125 9.67 -19.65 0.88
CA ILE A 125 9.99 -18.37 0.25
C ILE A 125 10.72 -17.46 1.24
N GLY A 126 10.27 -17.38 2.50
CA GLY A 126 10.91 -16.54 3.52
C GLY A 126 12.33 -17.00 3.85
N ALA A 127 12.56 -18.32 3.88
CA ALA A 127 13.90 -18.89 4.05
C ALA A 127 14.84 -18.57 2.87
N ILE A 128 14.33 -18.55 1.64
CA ILE A 128 15.08 -18.16 0.44
C ILE A 128 15.35 -16.65 0.45
N THR A 129 14.34 -15.80 0.70
CA THR A 129 14.49 -14.35 0.87
C THR A 129 15.58 -14.05 1.89
N THR A 130 15.52 -14.64 3.08
CA THR A 130 16.52 -14.45 4.14
C THR A 130 17.93 -14.86 3.69
N GLN A 131 18.03 -15.96 2.94
CA GLN A 131 19.30 -16.47 2.42
C GLN A 131 19.90 -15.54 1.37
N VAL A 132 19.09 -14.99 0.46
CA VAL A 132 19.52 -14.06 -0.58
C VAL A 132 19.92 -12.72 0.04
N THR A 133 19.12 -12.21 0.98
CA THR A 133 19.41 -10.95 1.67
C THR A 133 20.75 -11.00 2.41
N ASN A 134 20.97 -12.04 3.20
CA ASN A 134 22.13 -12.11 4.10
C ASN A 134 23.33 -12.85 3.53
N GLY A 135 23.14 -13.65 2.47
CA GLY A 135 24.17 -14.58 2.00
C GLY A 135 24.48 -15.69 3.01
N TYR A 136 25.42 -16.57 2.66
CA TYR A 136 26.01 -17.55 3.58
C TYR A 136 27.27 -18.19 2.98
N GLY A 137 28.35 -18.21 3.74
CA GLY A 137 29.61 -18.80 3.30
C GLY A 137 30.13 -18.12 2.03
N ALA A 138 30.20 -18.88 0.92
CA ALA A 138 30.65 -18.37 -0.37
C ALA A 138 29.56 -17.61 -1.16
N MET A 139 28.29 -17.71 -0.76
CA MET A 139 27.20 -16.96 -1.40
C MET A 139 27.21 -15.53 -0.83
N PRO A 140 27.39 -14.49 -1.67
CA PRO A 140 27.42 -13.11 -1.21
C PRO A 140 26.05 -12.65 -0.71
N ALA A 141 26.04 -11.64 0.15
CA ALA A 141 24.82 -10.95 0.56
C ALA A 141 24.33 -10.01 -0.55
N PHE A 142 23.03 -10.03 -0.82
CA PHE A 142 22.40 -9.16 -1.83
C PHE A 142 21.52 -8.06 -1.23
N GLY A 143 21.30 -8.04 0.09
CA GLY A 143 20.43 -7.05 0.75
C GLY A 143 20.84 -5.59 0.56
N GLU A 144 22.11 -5.31 0.26
CA GLU A 144 22.60 -3.96 -0.05
C GLU A 144 22.64 -3.65 -1.55
N LYS A 145 22.43 -4.66 -2.40
CA LYS A 145 22.55 -4.57 -3.86
C LYS A 145 21.20 -4.60 -4.58
N LEU A 146 20.23 -5.31 -4.01
CA LEU A 146 18.90 -5.50 -4.54
C LEU A 146 17.87 -4.88 -3.59
N GLY A 147 16.80 -4.32 -4.16
CA GLY A 147 15.67 -3.85 -3.35
C GLY A 147 14.93 -5.03 -2.68
N PRO A 148 14.13 -4.77 -1.63
CA PRO A 148 13.34 -5.81 -0.98
C PRO A 148 12.38 -6.50 -1.98
N ASP A 149 11.75 -5.72 -2.87
CA ASP A 149 10.83 -6.26 -3.88
C ASP A 149 11.57 -7.17 -4.88
N ASP A 150 12.77 -6.77 -5.34
CA ASP A 150 13.62 -7.60 -6.22
C ASP A 150 14.05 -8.92 -5.56
N ILE A 151 14.34 -8.88 -4.25
CA ILE A 151 14.70 -10.07 -3.49
C ILE A 151 13.49 -10.99 -3.36
N ASP A 152 12.30 -10.45 -3.11
CA ASP A 152 11.08 -11.23 -3.05
C ASP A 152 10.74 -11.84 -4.41
N ASP A 153 10.91 -11.11 -5.50
CA ASP A 153 10.72 -11.59 -6.88
C ASP A 153 11.64 -12.78 -7.21
N VAL A 154 12.94 -12.63 -6.95
CA VAL A 154 13.91 -13.71 -7.22
C VAL A 154 13.70 -14.92 -6.29
N ALA A 155 13.31 -14.70 -5.03
CA ALA A 155 13.00 -15.78 -4.10
C ALA A 155 11.79 -16.61 -4.58
N ASN A 156 10.73 -15.92 -5.03
CA ASN A 156 9.56 -16.56 -5.63
C ASN A 156 9.90 -17.29 -6.94
N TYR A 157 10.74 -16.69 -7.80
CA TYR A 157 11.24 -17.36 -9.00
C TYR A 157 11.97 -18.65 -8.67
N VAL A 158 12.93 -18.62 -7.74
CA VAL A 158 13.69 -19.79 -7.30
C VAL A 158 12.77 -20.86 -6.73
N TYR A 159 11.84 -20.49 -5.86
CA TYR A 159 10.86 -21.42 -5.30
C TYR A 159 10.02 -22.10 -6.41
N ASN A 160 9.50 -21.33 -7.37
CA ASN A 160 8.72 -21.87 -8.49
C ASN A 160 9.55 -22.75 -9.44
N LYS A 161 10.83 -22.42 -9.62
CA LYS A 161 11.72 -23.11 -10.54
C LYS A 161 12.34 -24.37 -9.93
N ALA A 162 12.42 -24.45 -8.59
CA ALA A 162 12.98 -25.60 -7.87
C ALA A 162 12.30 -26.93 -8.21
N ASP A 163 10.99 -26.94 -8.51
CA ASP A 163 10.23 -28.12 -8.96
C ASP A 163 10.58 -28.56 -10.40
N LYS A 164 11.20 -27.67 -11.18
CA LYS A 164 11.46 -27.86 -12.62
C LYS A 164 12.94 -28.15 -12.92
N TRP A 165 13.82 -28.04 -11.94
CA TRP A 165 15.26 -28.26 -12.07
C TRP A 165 15.70 -29.66 -11.69
#